data_AF-A0A2A5S0R9-F1
#
_entry.id   AF-A0A2A5S0R9-F1
#
_cell.length_a   1.000
_cell.length_b   1.000
_cell.length_c   1.000
_cell.angle_alpha   90.00
_cell.angle_beta   90.00
_cell.angle_gamma   90.00
#
_symmetry.space_group_name_H-M   'P 1'
#
loop_
_entity.id
_entity.type
_entity.pdbx_description
1 polymer ?
#
loop_
_entity_poly.entity_id
_entity_poly.type
_entity_poly.pdbx_seq_one_letter_code
_entity_poly.pdbx_strand_id
1 'polypeptide(L)'
;MTLRFKDSIKDSIFWFLFSEIPLLFTVIDKGKDKYIFFKILKESFALAVVVDFILNAWSFNFFIELFIVPIAVIITGVYVYSERKKELASVKKLCKYIFMIYAIAVVLRACVHLITDVSVLLNILSLKEFVFPIFILIINFPLIYGLSLYSIYEQIFILMNKNKFKKKIAIIKFAKVSITKAYAARTDSDIILSLIESEEANLKKNLIKLKYKLNLKIGDNYMKRSNFYIIMSSLFLIIFTTILGFSSKIFLISPLLYQYKNIIINTSGFGLLLSIFSLIYSIGFKMKKNEDLSLVKKYALFNFLYLINKQYKNIEEFPSFDRPDILFSNYIKVGYELMQECTSNIEPLENLLTSYEWDSVKSLQNSLYKLRTTVGIEEKGFDEFNTEKFVKYYHMKKDESLTNGDYNIFQNMMESSINEYIESVKRVYNELKQYINYKEYKKSL
;
A
#
# COMPACT_ATOMS: atom_id res chain seq x y z
N MET A 1 6.80 -42.40 -7.82
CA MET A 1 6.85 -41.42 -6.71
C MET A 1 8.08 -40.51 -6.79
N THR A 2 9.21 -40.98 -7.33
CA THR A 2 10.47 -40.24 -7.50
C THR A 2 10.51 -39.25 -8.67
N LEU A 3 9.77 -39.46 -9.76
CA LEU A 3 9.68 -38.49 -10.87
C LEU A 3 8.91 -37.20 -10.50
N ARG A 4 7.93 -37.28 -9.58
CA ARG A 4 7.06 -36.15 -9.20
C ARG A 4 7.65 -35.17 -8.17
N PHE A 5 8.67 -35.57 -7.41
CA PHE A 5 9.38 -34.63 -6.51
C PHE A 5 10.32 -33.70 -7.29
N LYS A 6 10.83 -34.17 -8.44
CA LYS A 6 11.75 -33.42 -9.29
C LYS A 6 11.07 -32.23 -9.97
N ASP A 7 9.80 -32.39 -10.34
CA ASP A 7 8.98 -31.32 -10.94
C ASP A 7 8.67 -30.22 -9.89
N SER A 8 8.24 -30.60 -8.67
CA SER A 8 7.94 -29.64 -7.61
C SER A 8 9.15 -28.81 -7.14
N ILE A 9 10.37 -29.36 -7.18
CA ILE A 9 11.59 -28.63 -6.82
C ILE A 9 11.92 -27.58 -7.88
N LYS A 10 11.79 -27.92 -9.17
CA LYS A 10 12.01 -26.98 -10.28
C LYS A 10 11.04 -25.80 -10.20
N ASP A 11 9.78 -26.08 -9.91
CA ASP A 11 8.76 -25.05 -9.74
C ASP A 11 9.02 -24.21 -8.48
N SER A 12 9.45 -24.83 -7.38
CA SER A 12 9.86 -24.11 -6.16
C SER A 12 11.01 -23.15 -6.43
N ILE A 13 12.04 -23.59 -7.17
CA ILE A 13 13.21 -22.76 -7.52
C ILE A 13 12.78 -21.62 -8.45
N PHE A 14 11.92 -21.90 -9.44
CA PHE A 14 11.40 -20.88 -10.33
C PHE A 14 10.61 -19.81 -9.56
N TRP A 15 9.67 -20.22 -8.70
CA TRP A 15 8.89 -19.30 -7.86
C TRP A 15 9.77 -18.53 -6.88
N PHE A 16 10.76 -19.15 -6.28
CA PHE A 16 11.74 -18.48 -5.42
C PHE A 16 12.50 -17.39 -6.19
N LEU A 17 13.04 -17.71 -7.36
CA LEU A 17 13.86 -16.77 -8.16
C LEU A 17 13.04 -15.61 -8.76
N PHE A 18 11.84 -15.89 -9.27
CA PHE A 18 11.06 -14.91 -10.04
C PHE A 18 9.97 -14.19 -9.24
N SER A 19 9.54 -14.74 -8.09
CA SER A 19 8.57 -14.09 -7.21
C SER A 19 9.21 -13.63 -5.90
N GLU A 20 9.94 -14.49 -5.20
CA GLU A 20 10.46 -14.14 -3.87
C GLU A 20 11.65 -13.17 -3.90
N ILE A 21 12.63 -13.39 -4.77
CA ILE A 21 13.80 -12.50 -4.85
C ILE A 21 13.39 -11.06 -5.21
N PRO A 22 12.57 -10.81 -6.24
CA PRO A 22 12.09 -9.46 -6.53
C PRO A 22 11.29 -8.86 -5.37
N LEU A 23 10.47 -9.68 -4.68
CA LEU A 23 9.72 -9.26 -3.50
C LEU A 23 10.66 -8.81 -2.36
N LEU A 24 11.72 -9.58 -2.09
CA LEU A 24 12.74 -9.26 -1.09
C LEU A 24 13.50 -7.98 -1.44
N PHE A 25 13.96 -7.82 -2.69
CA PHE A 25 14.63 -6.59 -3.13
C PHE A 25 13.70 -5.38 -3.04
N THR A 26 12.42 -5.53 -3.44
CA THR A 26 11.45 -4.44 -3.36
C THR A 26 11.19 -4.04 -1.90
N VAL A 27 11.18 -4.99 -0.97
CA VAL A 27 11.05 -4.70 0.46
C VAL A 27 12.30 -4.08 1.05
N ILE A 28 13.50 -4.43 0.59
CA ILE A 28 14.75 -3.81 1.06
C ILE A 28 14.85 -2.37 0.53
N ASP A 29 14.56 -2.15 -0.75
CA ASP A 29 14.68 -0.85 -1.42
C ASP A 29 13.56 0.13 -1.02
N LYS A 30 12.31 -0.37 -1.05
CA LYS A 30 11.10 0.43 -0.80
C LYS A 30 10.49 0.23 0.58
N GLY A 31 10.92 -0.74 1.39
CA GLY A 31 10.36 -1.02 2.73
C GLY A 31 10.72 0.00 3.81
N LYS A 32 10.92 1.26 3.41
CA LYS A 32 11.08 2.40 4.31
C LYS A 32 9.76 2.72 5.01
N ASP A 33 8.61 2.41 4.42
CA ASP A 33 7.29 2.70 4.98
C ASP A 33 6.49 1.43 5.33
N LYS A 34 5.87 1.44 6.52
CA LYS A 34 5.03 0.39 7.12
C LYS A 34 4.03 -0.28 6.17
N TYR A 35 3.51 0.45 5.18
CA TYR A 35 2.44 0.00 4.29
C TYR A 35 2.90 -0.32 2.87
N ILE A 36 4.14 0.04 2.51
CA ILE A 36 4.77 -0.49 1.31
C ILE A 36 4.85 -2.01 1.44
N PHE A 37 5.09 -2.58 2.63
CA PHE A 37 5.05 -4.02 2.87
C PHE A 37 3.72 -4.69 2.50
N PHE A 38 2.59 -4.24 3.07
CA PHE A 38 1.27 -4.85 2.77
C PHE A 38 0.79 -4.56 1.35
N LYS A 39 1.13 -3.39 0.80
CA LYS A 39 0.83 -3.03 -0.59
C LYS A 39 1.64 -3.89 -1.57
N ILE A 40 2.96 -3.99 -1.38
CA ILE A 40 3.83 -4.89 -2.14
C ILE A 40 3.30 -6.32 -2.02
N LEU A 41 2.99 -6.81 -0.82
CA LEU A 41 2.47 -8.17 -0.67
C LEU A 41 1.15 -8.39 -1.40
N LYS A 42 0.24 -7.42 -1.38
CA LYS A 42 -1.03 -7.51 -2.11
C LYS A 42 -0.82 -7.48 -3.62
N GLU A 43 0.07 -6.60 -4.11
CA GLU A 43 0.42 -6.48 -5.52
C GLU A 43 1.15 -7.74 -6.01
N SER A 44 2.08 -8.27 -5.22
CA SER A 44 2.79 -9.52 -5.48
C SER A 44 1.90 -10.75 -5.37
N PHE A 45 0.92 -10.77 -4.46
CA PHE A 45 -0.10 -11.83 -4.41
C PHE A 45 -0.98 -11.79 -5.66
N ALA A 46 -1.45 -10.60 -6.06
CA ALA A 46 -2.24 -10.45 -7.28
C ALA A 46 -1.45 -10.87 -8.51
N LEU A 47 -0.17 -10.47 -8.61
CA LEU A 47 0.73 -10.90 -9.68
C LEU A 47 0.99 -12.41 -9.65
N ALA A 48 1.28 -12.99 -8.49
CA ALA A 48 1.52 -14.43 -8.36
C ALA A 48 0.29 -15.25 -8.78
N VAL A 49 -0.90 -14.86 -8.33
CA VAL A 49 -2.16 -15.52 -8.73
C VAL A 49 -2.41 -15.35 -10.23
N VAL A 50 -2.18 -14.16 -10.80
CA VAL A 50 -2.36 -13.93 -12.24
C VAL A 50 -1.33 -14.70 -13.06
N VAL A 51 -0.07 -14.74 -12.65
CA VAL A 51 1.01 -15.45 -13.34
C VAL A 51 0.80 -16.96 -13.25
N ASP A 52 0.49 -17.49 -12.08
CA ASP A 52 0.17 -18.91 -11.90
C ASP A 52 -1.07 -19.31 -12.69
N PHE A 53 -2.10 -18.46 -12.68
CA PHE A 53 -3.30 -18.66 -13.49
C PHE A 53 -2.98 -18.64 -14.99
N ILE A 54 -2.13 -17.72 -15.46
CA ILE A 54 -1.71 -17.69 -16.87
C ILE A 54 -0.91 -18.96 -17.19
N LEU A 55 0.13 -19.30 -16.43
CA LEU A 55 1.00 -20.44 -16.71
C LEU A 55 0.24 -21.78 -16.67
N ASN A 56 -0.71 -21.95 -15.75
CA ASN A 56 -1.45 -23.20 -15.58
C ASN A 56 -2.71 -23.27 -16.46
N ALA A 57 -3.37 -22.15 -16.80
CA ALA A 57 -4.52 -22.14 -17.72
C ALA A 57 -4.10 -22.09 -19.20
N TRP A 58 -2.86 -21.72 -19.49
CA TRP A 58 -2.31 -21.63 -20.84
C TRP A 58 -1.20 -22.65 -21.08
N SER A 59 -1.54 -23.92 -21.29
CA SER A 59 -0.71 -24.75 -22.18
C SER A 59 -1.11 -24.45 -23.62
N PHE A 60 -0.53 -23.40 -24.21
CA PHE A 60 -0.60 -23.22 -25.66
C PHE A 60 0.29 -24.25 -26.35
N ASN A 61 0.01 -24.52 -27.62
CA ASN A 61 0.98 -25.23 -28.45
C ASN A 61 2.29 -24.42 -28.45
N PHE A 62 3.42 -25.12 -28.26
CA PHE A 62 4.78 -24.57 -28.18
C PHE A 62 5.06 -23.44 -29.19
N PHE A 63 4.59 -23.60 -30.43
CA PHE A 63 4.78 -22.59 -31.47
C PHE A 63 4.07 -21.26 -31.18
N ILE A 64 2.87 -21.27 -30.60
CA ILE A 64 2.13 -20.05 -30.27
C ILE A 64 2.83 -19.33 -29.11
N GLU A 65 3.30 -20.09 -28.12
CA GLU A 65 4.01 -19.55 -26.95
C GLU A 65 5.34 -18.89 -27.35
N LEU A 66 6.07 -19.51 -28.29
CA LEU A 66 7.34 -19.01 -28.82
C LEU A 66 7.21 -17.61 -29.46
N PHE A 67 6.09 -17.30 -30.10
CA PHE A 67 5.86 -15.99 -30.72
C PHE A 67 5.21 -14.98 -29.77
N ILE A 68 4.27 -15.41 -28.92
CA ILE A 68 3.48 -14.48 -28.11
C ILE A 68 4.30 -13.84 -26.98
N VAL A 69 5.25 -14.58 -26.39
CA VAL A 69 6.09 -14.09 -25.29
C VAL A 69 7.02 -12.95 -25.74
N PRO A 70 7.82 -13.09 -26.82
CA PRO A 70 8.65 -11.99 -27.32
C PRO A 70 7.83 -10.76 -27.73
N ILE A 71 6.68 -10.96 -28.38
CA ILE A 71 5.79 -9.86 -28.78
C ILE A 71 5.28 -9.10 -27.56
N ALA A 72 4.87 -9.81 -26.50
CA ALA A 72 4.44 -9.18 -25.25
C ALA A 72 5.56 -8.36 -24.59
N VAL A 73 6.80 -8.85 -24.62
CA VAL A 73 7.98 -8.12 -24.10
C VAL A 73 8.20 -6.82 -24.88
N ILE A 74 8.14 -6.88 -26.22
CA ILE A 74 8.31 -5.70 -27.08
C ILE A 74 7.21 -4.67 -26.80
N ILE A 75 5.94 -5.09 -26.75
CA ILE A 75 4.79 -4.21 -26.46
C ILE A 75 4.94 -3.56 -25.08
N THR A 76 5.42 -4.30 -24.09
CA THR A 76 5.68 -3.77 -22.75
C THR A 76 6.79 -2.71 -22.77
N GLY A 77 7.86 -2.94 -23.52
CA GLY A 77 8.93 -1.96 -23.73
C GLY A 77 8.41 -0.66 -24.37
N VAL A 78 7.59 -0.77 -25.41
CA VAL A 78 6.96 0.38 -26.08
C VAL A 78 6.01 1.12 -25.14
N TYR A 79 5.21 0.41 -24.35
CA TYR A 79 4.33 0.99 -23.34
C TYR A 79 5.11 1.83 -22.32
N VAL A 80 6.15 1.25 -21.71
CA VAL A 80 6.98 1.93 -20.70
C VAL A 80 7.73 3.13 -21.29
N TYR A 81 8.19 3.03 -22.54
CA TYR A 81 8.84 4.15 -23.23
C TYR A 81 7.86 5.30 -23.52
N SER A 82 6.65 4.97 -23.99
CA SER A 82 5.61 5.95 -24.32
C SER A 82 5.09 6.73 -23.11
N GLU A 83 5.26 6.20 -21.90
CA GLU A 83 4.85 6.87 -20.66
C GLU A 83 5.66 8.13 -20.35
N ARG A 84 6.85 8.29 -20.95
CA ARG A 84 7.79 9.36 -20.61
C ARG A 84 7.67 10.62 -21.48
N LYS A 85 6.85 10.61 -22.54
CA LYS A 85 6.75 11.73 -23.49
C LYS A 85 5.30 12.04 -23.87
N LYS A 86 4.93 13.33 -23.80
CA LYS A 86 3.62 13.85 -24.22
C LYS A 86 3.27 13.50 -25.67
N GLU A 87 4.26 13.55 -26.54
CA GLU A 87 4.12 13.25 -27.98
C GLU A 87 3.68 11.81 -28.26
N LEU A 88 3.90 10.87 -27.31
CA LEU A 88 3.63 9.45 -27.48
C LEU A 88 2.36 8.98 -26.77
N ALA A 89 1.51 9.90 -26.28
CA ALA A 89 0.28 9.57 -25.57
C ALA A 89 -0.66 8.63 -26.37
N SER A 90 -0.74 8.82 -27.69
CA SER A 90 -1.53 7.97 -28.59
C SER A 90 -1.04 6.52 -28.62
N VAL A 91 0.29 6.31 -28.61
CA VAL A 91 0.92 4.98 -28.59
C VAL A 91 0.67 4.29 -27.26
N LYS A 92 0.77 5.02 -26.15
CA LYS A 92 0.42 4.51 -24.81
C LYS A 92 -1.01 3.99 -24.76
N LYS A 93 -1.94 4.76 -25.34
CA LYS A 93 -3.37 4.40 -25.40
C LYS A 93 -3.60 3.12 -26.21
N LEU A 94 -2.93 2.97 -27.35
CA LEU A 94 -2.99 1.74 -28.16
C LEU A 94 -2.45 0.52 -27.40
N CYS A 95 -1.28 0.62 -26.79
CA CYS A 95 -0.72 -0.47 -25.96
C CYS A 95 -1.69 -0.87 -24.83
N LYS A 96 -2.33 0.11 -24.18
CA LYS A 96 -3.32 -0.15 -23.12
C LYS A 96 -4.54 -0.91 -23.65
N TYR A 97 -5.04 -0.56 -24.84
CA TYR A 97 -6.13 -1.32 -25.48
C TYR A 97 -5.72 -2.75 -25.81
N ILE A 98 -4.51 -2.96 -26.34
CA ILE A 98 -3.99 -4.31 -26.64
C ILE A 98 -3.92 -5.15 -25.36
N PHE A 99 -3.36 -4.61 -24.27
CA PHE A 99 -3.34 -5.30 -22.97
C PHE A 99 -4.74 -5.58 -22.41
N MET A 100 -5.69 -4.67 -22.62
CA MET A 100 -7.08 -4.86 -22.17
C MET A 100 -7.77 -5.98 -22.94
N ILE A 101 -7.65 -6.00 -24.27
CA ILE A 101 -8.20 -7.08 -25.12
C ILE A 101 -7.56 -8.42 -24.73
N TYR A 102 -6.24 -8.43 -24.55
CA TYR A 102 -5.52 -9.61 -24.10
C TYR A 102 -6.04 -10.11 -22.74
N ALA A 103 -6.18 -9.22 -21.75
CA ALA A 103 -6.72 -9.56 -20.43
C ALA A 103 -8.16 -10.12 -20.51
N ILE A 104 -9.02 -9.52 -21.33
CA ILE A 104 -10.40 -10.00 -21.55
C ILE A 104 -10.38 -11.40 -22.19
N ALA A 105 -9.54 -11.64 -23.19
CA ALA A 105 -9.42 -12.95 -23.82
C ALA A 105 -8.97 -14.03 -22.82
N VAL A 106 -8.05 -13.69 -21.92
CA VAL A 106 -7.63 -14.58 -20.82
C VAL A 106 -8.80 -14.91 -19.89
N VAL A 107 -9.57 -13.90 -19.45
CA VAL A 107 -10.72 -14.10 -18.55
C VAL A 107 -11.83 -14.90 -19.23
N LEU A 108 -12.13 -14.66 -20.51
CA LEU A 108 -13.14 -15.44 -21.23
C LEU A 108 -12.73 -16.90 -21.37
N ARG A 109 -11.47 -17.16 -21.72
CA ARG A 109 -10.96 -18.54 -21.82
C ARG A 109 -10.93 -19.23 -20.47
N ALA A 110 -10.58 -18.52 -19.40
CA ALA A 110 -10.70 -18.98 -18.02
C ALA A 110 -12.12 -19.45 -17.71
N CYS A 111 -13.12 -18.60 -18.00
CA CYS A 111 -14.52 -18.93 -17.79
C CYS A 111 -14.97 -20.13 -18.61
N VAL A 112 -14.56 -20.24 -19.88
CA VAL A 112 -14.89 -21.40 -20.73
C VAL A 112 -14.30 -22.67 -20.13
N HIS A 113 -13.01 -22.67 -19.77
CA HIS A 113 -12.34 -23.83 -19.18
C HIS A 113 -12.91 -24.21 -17.80
N LEU A 114 -13.33 -23.22 -17.01
CA LEU A 114 -14.02 -23.42 -15.73
C LEU A 114 -15.36 -24.13 -15.90
N ILE A 115 -16.09 -23.83 -16.98
CA ILE A 115 -17.42 -24.41 -17.25
C ILE A 115 -17.30 -25.80 -17.87
N THR A 116 -16.29 -26.04 -18.73
CA THR A 116 -16.14 -27.32 -19.45
C THR A 116 -15.52 -28.42 -18.60
N ASP A 117 -14.59 -28.11 -17.69
CA ASP A 117 -13.78 -29.10 -16.97
C ASP A 117 -13.74 -28.90 -15.45
N VAL A 118 -14.92 -28.77 -14.83
CA VAL A 118 -15.07 -28.62 -13.36
C VAL A 118 -14.37 -29.76 -12.59
N SER A 119 -14.33 -30.98 -13.15
CA SER A 119 -13.68 -32.14 -12.56
C SER A 119 -12.15 -32.05 -12.50
N VAL A 120 -11.52 -31.29 -13.40
CA VAL A 120 -10.06 -31.06 -13.40
C VAL A 120 -9.69 -30.08 -12.29
N LEU A 121 -10.52 -29.07 -12.02
CA LEU A 121 -10.29 -28.08 -10.97
C LEU A 121 -10.55 -28.62 -9.56
N LEU A 122 -11.53 -29.53 -9.42
CA LEU A 122 -11.77 -30.27 -8.17
C LEU A 122 -10.76 -31.40 -7.92
N ASN A 123 -9.81 -31.62 -8.84
CA ASN A 123 -8.71 -32.54 -8.61
C ASN A 123 -7.76 -31.95 -7.55
N ILE A 124 -7.43 -32.75 -6.53
CA ILE A 124 -6.50 -32.40 -5.45
C ILE A 124 -5.12 -31.95 -5.97
N LEU A 125 -4.71 -32.40 -7.15
CA LEU A 125 -3.44 -32.01 -7.77
C LEU A 125 -3.46 -30.56 -8.28
N SER A 126 -4.47 -30.19 -9.07
CA SER A 126 -4.63 -28.82 -9.59
C SER A 126 -4.91 -27.81 -8.47
N LEU A 127 -5.62 -28.25 -7.43
CA LEU A 127 -5.86 -27.43 -6.24
C LEU A 127 -4.56 -27.20 -5.44
N LYS A 128 -3.63 -28.16 -5.44
CA LYS A 128 -2.31 -27.98 -4.82
C LYS A 128 -1.43 -27.01 -5.61
N GLU A 129 -1.41 -27.10 -6.93
CA GLU A 129 -0.65 -26.20 -7.80
C GLU A 129 -1.13 -24.75 -7.63
N PHE A 130 -2.45 -24.51 -7.63
CA PHE A 130 -3.02 -23.18 -7.39
C PHE A 130 -2.76 -22.62 -5.99
N VAL A 131 -2.77 -23.50 -4.96
CA VAL A 131 -2.52 -23.09 -3.56
C VAL A 131 -1.02 -22.90 -3.29
N PHE A 132 -0.14 -23.48 -4.10
CA PHE A 132 1.30 -23.48 -3.86
C PHE A 132 1.93 -22.06 -3.81
N PRO A 133 1.66 -21.14 -4.76
CA PRO A 133 2.13 -19.75 -4.67
C PRO A 133 1.62 -19.03 -3.42
N ILE A 134 0.36 -19.28 -3.04
CA ILE A 134 -0.27 -18.70 -1.84
C ILE A 134 0.44 -19.21 -0.59
N PHE A 135 0.72 -20.50 -0.53
CA PHE A 135 1.39 -21.16 0.59
C PHE A 135 2.82 -20.65 0.77
N ILE A 136 3.57 -20.51 -0.32
CA ILE A 136 4.91 -19.90 -0.34
C ILE A 136 4.85 -18.46 0.22
N LEU A 137 3.92 -17.63 -0.26
CA LEU A 137 3.78 -16.25 0.23
C LEU A 137 3.47 -16.19 1.74
N ILE A 138 2.63 -17.10 2.25
CA ILE A 138 2.30 -17.18 3.68
C ILE A 138 3.53 -17.60 4.50
N ILE A 139 4.30 -18.60 4.06
CA ILE A 139 5.51 -19.05 4.74
C ILE A 139 6.58 -17.96 4.79
N ASN A 140 6.68 -17.15 3.73
CA ASN A 140 7.68 -16.08 3.66
C ASN A 140 7.25 -14.81 4.40
N PHE A 141 5.96 -14.67 4.72
CA PHE A 141 5.43 -13.49 5.40
C PHE A 141 6.19 -13.14 6.70
N PRO A 142 6.50 -14.07 7.62
CA PRO A 142 7.30 -13.79 8.81
C PRO A 142 8.72 -13.31 8.50
N LEU A 143 9.34 -13.89 7.46
CA LEU A 143 10.71 -13.53 7.04
C LEU A 143 10.75 -12.09 6.51
N ILE A 144 9.84 -11.76 5.59
CA ILE A 144 9.77 -10.42 4.99
C ILE A 144 9.39 -9.39 6.05
N TYR A 145 8.46 -9.73 6.95
CA TYR A 145 8.10 -8.88 8.09
C TYR A 145 9.32 -8.63 8.99
N GLY A 146 10.07 -9.68 9.33
CA GLY A 146 11.31 -9.59 10.12
C GLY A 146 12.36 -8.69 9.48
N LEU A 147 12.60 -8.84 8.17
CA LEU A 147 13.55 -8.01 7.42
C LEU A 147 13.15 -6.53 7.40
N SER A 148 11.88 -6.23 7.16
CA SER A 148 11.40 -4.84 7.18
C SER A 148 11.56 -4.20 8.56
N LEU A 149 11.26 -4.95 9.64
CA LEU A 149 11.44 -4.49 11.00
C LEU A 149 12.93 -4.28 11.34
N TYR A 150 13.79 -5.20 10.90
CA TYR A 150 15.24 -5.10 11.05
C TYR A 150 15.79 -3.84 10.37
N SER A 151 15.40 -3.58 9.12
CA SER A 151 15.83 -2.39 8.36
C SER A 151 15.45 -1.09 9.07
N ILE A 152 14.24 -1.01 9.66
CA ILE A 152 13.83 0.17 10.41
C ILE A 152 14.70 0.36 11.65
N TYR A 153 14.97 -0.72 12.41
CA TYR A 153 15.84 -0.64 13.59
C TYR A 153 17.26 -0.23 13.22
N GLU A 154 17.83 -0.81 12.17
CA GLU A 154 19.17 -0.47 11.69
C GLU A 154 19.28 1.03 11.39
N GLN A 155 18.32 1.58 10.66
CA GLN A 155 18.34 3.00 10.30
C GLN A 155 18.18 3.91 11.53
N ILE A 156 17.39 3.51 12.54
CA ILE A 156 17.32 4.24 13.82
C ILE A 156 18.67 4.17 14.55
N PHE A 157 19.34 3.02 14.53
CA PHE A 157 20.58 2.80 15.26
C PHE A 157 21.79 3.47 14.59
N ILE A 158 21.75 3.69 13.28
CA ILE A 158 22.76 4.47 12.54
C ILE A 158 22.82 5.92 13.04
N LEU A 159 21.69 6.48 13.47
CA LEU A 159 21.63 7.85 14.01
C LEU A 159 22.31 8.00 15.38
N MET A 160 22.61 6.90 16.07
CA MET A 160 23.24 6.93 17.38
C MET A 160 24.75 6.86 17.26
N ASN A 161 25.48 7.63 18.09
CA ASN A 161 26.90 7.40 18.29
C ASN A 161 27.18 5.96 18.78
N LYS A 162 28.32 5.40 18.35
CA LYS A 162 28.72 4.01 18.65
C LYS A 162 28.61 3.72 20.15
N ASN A 163 28.09 2.52 20.49
CA ASN A 163 28.01 1.93 21.84
C ASN A 163 26.93 2.42 22.83
N LYS A 164 25.78 2.95 22.39
CA LYS A 164 24.63 3.24 23.28
C LYS A 164 23.63 2.06 23.41
N PHE A 165 24.06 0.93 24.00
CA PHE A 165 23.22 -0.27 24.19
C PHE A 165 21.88 -0.01 24.89
N LYS A 166 21.86 0.83 25.93
CA LYS A 166 20.65 1.16 26.71
C LYS A 166 19.58 1.84 25.84
N LYS A 167 19.98 2.75 24.95
CA LYS A 167 19.08 3.42 23.99
C LYS A 167 18.47 2.43 23.00
N LYS A 168 19.29 1.51 22.45
CA LYS A 168 18.82 0.43 21.57
C LYS A 168 17.75 -0.42 22.25
N ILE A 169 17.99 -0.84 23.50
CA ILE A 169 17.03 -1.61 24.30
C ILE A 169 15.73 -0.80 24.55
N ALA A 170 15.82 0.51 24.80
CA ALA A 170 14.64 1.35 25.01
C ALA A 170 13.72 1.37 23.77
N ILE A 171 14.31 1.51 22.58
CA ILE A 171 13.56 1.52 21.31
C ILE A 171 12.97 0.14 21.02
N ILE A 172 13.73 -0.94 21.22
CA ILE A 172 13.24 -2.31 21.07
C ILE A 172 12.09 -2.60 22.06
N LYS A 173 12.18 -2.13 23.31
CA LYS A 173 11.09 -2.28 24.29
C LYS A 173 9.84 -1.48 23.92
N PHE A 174 10.02 -0.29 23.34
CA PHE A 174 8.92 0.55 22.87
C PHE A 174 8.21 -0.08 21.66
N ALA A 175 8.95 -0.44 20.62
CA ALA A 175 8.41 -0.91 19.36
C ALA A 175 8.09 -2.41 19.34
N LYS A 176 8.85 -3.23 20.06
CA LYS A 176 8.73 -4.70 20.08
C LYS A 176 8.77 -5.26 18.65
N VAL A 177 7.79 -6.08 18.29
CA VAL A 177 7.62 -6.66 16.94
C VAL A 177 6.74 -5.74 16.06
N SER A 178 6.41 -4.53 16.49
CA SER A 178 5.51 -3.64 15.75
C SER A 178 6.28 -2.71 14.81
N ILE A 179 6.20 -3.00 13.50
CA ILE A 179 6.71 -2.11 12.43
C ILE A 179 6.14 -0.69 12.61
N THR A 180 4.91 -0.58 13.09
CA THR A 180 4.21 0.70 13.21
C THR A 180 4.84 1.61 14.25
N LYS A 181 5.20 1.04 15.39
CA LYS A 181 5.86 1.77 16.45
C LYS A 181 7.32 2.03 16.08
N ALA A 182 8.00 1.05 15.48
CA ALA A 182 9.37 1.24 15.01
C ALA A 182 9.46 2.38 13.99
N TYR A 183 8.58 2.40 12.99
CA TYR A 183 8.52 3.46 12.00
C TYR A 183 8.16 4.82 12.61
N ALA A 184 7.18 4.88 13.51
CA ALA A 184 6.84 6.12 14.21
C ALA A 184 8.04 6.69 14.99
N ALA A 185 8.80 5.83 15.68
CA ALA A 185 10.02 6.25 16.38
C ALA A 185 11.13 6.73 15.42
N ARG A 186 11.21 6.17 14.21
CA ARG A 186 12.15 6.59 13.17
C ARG A 186 11.82 7.98 12.63
N THR A 187 10.54 8.32 12.47
CA THR A 187 10.10 9.56 11.82
C THR A 187 9.87 10.73 12.77
N ASP A 188 9.69 10.45 14.06
CA ASP A 188 9.38 11.47 15.06
C ASP A 188 10.60 12.35 15.37
N SER A 189 10.46 13.66 15.20
CA SER A 189 11.55 14.62 15.38
C SER A 189 12.10 14.64 16.81
N ASP A 190 11.23 14.57 17.83
CA ASP A 190 11.63 14.56 19.23
C ASP A 190 12.44 13.30 19.56
N ILE A 191 12.09 12.17 18.94
CA ILE A 191 12.87 10.94 19.03
C ILE A 191 14.21 11.13 18.34
N ILE A 192 14.24 11.52 17.06
CA ILE A 192 15.49 11.68 16.28
C ILE A 192 16.50 12.56 17.03
N LEU A 193 16.07 13.72 17.55
CA LEU A 193 16.91 14.61 18.35
C LEU A 193 17.47 13.91 19.59
N SER A 194 16.61 13.22 20.35
CA SER A 194 17.02 12.48 21.55
C SER A 194 17.92 11.25 21.26
N LEU A 195 17.96 10.74 20.02
CA LEU A 195 18.92 9.69 19.63
C LEU A 195 20.34 10.23 19.60
N ILE A 196 20.50 11.42 19.02
CA ILE A 196 21.77 12.12 18.83
C ILE A 196 22.33 12.60 20.18
N GLU A 197 21.47 13.16 21.04
CA GLU A 197 21.83 13.68 22.36
C GLU A 197 22.52 12.67 23.29
N SER A 198 23.27 13.15 24.29
CA SER A 198 23.92 12.28 25.28
C SER A 198 22.95 11.75 26.34
N GLU A 199 21.92 12.51 26.72
CA GLU A 199 21.01 12.15 27.82
C GLU A 199 20.04 11.02 27.46
N GLU A 200 20.03 9.95 28.25
CA GLU A 200 19.13 8.79 28.06
C GLU A 200 17.70 9.04 28.58
N ALA A 201 17.54 9.93 29.55
CA ALA A 201 16.25 10.23 30.17
C ALA A 201 15.27 10.88 29.17
N ASN A 202 15.77 11.79 28.33
CA ASN A 202 14.98 12.47 27.30
C ASN A 202 14.40 11.49 26.29
N LEU A 203 15.20 10.52 25.82
CA LEU A 203 14.72 9.48 24.91
C LEU A 203 13.56 8.69 25.54
N LYS A 204 13.69 8.25 26.80
CA LYS A 204 12.62 7.51 27.48
C LYS A 204 11.35 8.35 27.62
N LYS A 205 11.48 9.62 28.00
CA LYS A 205 10.36 10.56 28.13
C LYS A 205 9.66 10.75 26.77
N ASN A 206 10.40 10.98 25.69
CA ASN A 206 9.85 11.17 24.35
C ASN A 206 9.21 9.88 23.82
N LEU A 207 9.78 8.70 24.10
CA LEU A 207 9.15 7.42 23.77
C LEU A 207 7.83 7.20 24.51
N ILE A 208 7.71 7.65 25.77
CA ILE A 208 6.44 7.61 26.52
C ILE A 208 5.40 8.55 25.90
N LYS A 209 5.81 9.79 25.59
CA LYS A 209 4.97 10.80 24.91
C LYS A 209 4.46 10.27 23.57
N LEU A 210 5.36 9.71 22.75
CA LEU A 210 5.01 9.10 21.47
C LEU A 210 4.08 7.90 21.64
N LYS A 211 4.31 7.04 22.65
CA LYS A 211 3.41 5.92 22.95
C LYS A 211 1.99 6.40 23.25
N TYR A 212 1.86 7.48 24.03
CA TYR A 212 0.58 8.07 24.37
C TYR A 212 -0.10 8.64 23.12
N LYS A 213 0.64 9.43 22.32
CA LYS A 213 0.15 9.97 21.04
C LYS A 213 -0.39 8.88 20.10
N LEU A 214 0.38 7.80 19.91
CA LEU A 214 -0.03 6.66 19.08
C LEU A 214 -1.25 5.90 19.63
N ASN A 215 -1.46 5.91 20.94
CA ASN A 215 -2.63 5.27 21.56
C ASN A 215 -3.90 6.13 21.48
N LEU A 216 -3.76 7.45 21.33
CA LEU A 216 -4.89 8.36 21.14
C LEU A 216 -5.36 8.45 19.67
N LYS A 217 -4.47 8.12 18.72
CA LYS A 217 -4.77 8.18 17.29
C LYS A 217 -5.99 7.32 16.91
N ILE A 218 -7.12 7.98 16.67
CA ILE A 218 -8.42 7.32 16.41
C ILE A 218 -8.32 6.45 15.15
N GLY A 219 -7.70 6.96 14.08
CA GLY A 219 -7.62 6.26 12.80
C GLY A 219 -7.03 4.84 12.90
N ASP A 220 -5.99 4.65 13.71
CA ASP A 220 -5.35 3.34 13.89
C ASP A 220 -5.97 2.49 15.01
N ASN A 221 -6.53 3.12 16.04
CA ASN A 221 -7.00 2.42 17.24
C ASN A 221 -8.47 2.01 17.17
N TYR A 222 -9.29 2.76 16.44
CA TYR A 222 -10.74 2.54 16.42
C TYR A 222 -11.09 1.14 15.91
N MET A 223 -10.34 0.59 14.94
CA MET A 223 -10.58 -0.74 14.35
C MET A 223 -9.95 -1.91 15.11
N LYS A 224 -9.10 -1.68 16.11
CA LYS A 224 -8.34 -2.77 16.75
C LYS A 224 -9.23 -3.87 17.31
N ARG A 225 -10.31 -3.48 17.99
CA ARG A 225 -11.23 -4.42 18.64
C ARG A 225 -11.99 -5.29 17.63
N SER A 226 -12.47 -4.71 16.52
CA SER A 226 -13.20 -5.47 15.50
C SER A 226 -12.26 -6.40 14.74
N ASN A 227 -11.06 -5.94 14.39
CA ASN A 227 -10.04 -6.78 13.77
C ASN A 227 -9.61 -7.95 14.68
N PHE A 228 -9.46 -7.71 15.98
CA PHE A 228 -9.16 -8.76 16.96
C PHE A 228 -10.22 -9.86 16.95
N TYR A 229 -11.52 -9.50 16.95
CA TYR A 229 -12.59 -10.49 16.92
C TYR A 229 -12.61 -11.31 15.63
N ILE A 230 -12.35 -10.70 14.47
CA ILE A 230 -12.22 -11.43 13.21
C ILE A 230 -11.05 -12.42 13.26
N ILE A 231 -9.88 -11.96 13.71
CA ILE A 231 -8.68 -12.80 13.79
C ILE A 231 -8.93 -13.99 14.71
N MET A 232 -9.44 -13.76 15.93
CA MET A 232 -9.71 -14.85 16.88
C MET A 232 -10.77 -15.81 16.36
N SER A 233 -11.83 -15.31 15.74
CA SER A 233 -12.86 -16.17 15.14
C SER A 233 -12.29 -17.03 14.01
N SER A 234 -11.44 -16.46 13.15
CA SER A 234 -10.78 -17.20 12.07
C SER A 234 -9.79 -18.25 12.59
N LEU A 235 -9.04 -17.94 13.66
CA LEU A 235 -8.11 -18.89 14.28
C LEU A 235 -8.86 -20.07 14.91
N PHE A 236 -9.96 -19.81 15.62
CA PHE A 236 -10.78 -20.90 16.16
C PHE A 236 -11.38 -21.77 15.06
N LEU A 237 -11.82 -21.18 13.95
CA LEU A 237 -12.33 -21.94 12.81
C LEU A 237 -11.25 -22.87 12.24
N ILE A 238 -10.01 -22.39 12.08
CA ILE A 238 -8.87 -23.21 11.63
C ILE A 238 -8.54 -24.32 12.64
N ILE A 239 -8.51 -24.00 13.94
CA ILE A 239 -8.22 -24.99 14.99
C ILE A 239 -9.26 -26.11 15.01
N PHE A 240 -10.55 -25.79 14.97
CA PHE A 240 -11.59 -26.83 15.03
C PHE A 240 -11.74 -27.60 13.72
N THR A 241 -11.49 -26.99 12.55
CA THR A 241 -11.46 -27.71 11.27
C THR A 241 -10.29 -28.69 11.21
N THR A 242 -9.10 -28.28 11.67
CA THR A 242 -7.93 -29.17 11.72
C THR A 242 -8.14 -30.32 12.69
N ILE A 243 -8.70 -30.08 13.88
CA ILE A 243 -9.04 -31.14 14.85
C ILE A 243 -9.99 -32.16 14.22
N LEU A 244 -11.07 -31.72 13.57
CA LEU A 244 -12.02 -32.62 12.90
C LEU A 244 -11.38 -33.41 11.75
N GLY A 245 -10.59 -32.75 10.89
CA GLY A 245 -9.91 -33.40 9.77
C GLY A 245 -8.92 -34.49 10.22
N PHE A 246 -8.14 -34.21 11.26
CA PHE A 246 -7.16 -35.16 11.80
C PHE A 246 -7.76 -36.26 12.67
N SER A 247 -8.92 -35.99 13.28
CA SER A 247 -9.59 -36.93 14.18
C SER A 247 -9.78 -38.31 13.54
N SER A 248 -10.18 -38.36 12.25
CA SER A 248 -10.38 -39.59 11.48
C SER A 248 -9.16 -40.54 11.44
N LYS A 249 -7.94 -39.99 11.30
CA LYS A 249 -6.69 -40.77 11.26
C LYS A 249 -6.13 -41.05 12.65
N ILE A 250 -6.25 -40.10 13.58
CA ILE A 250 -5.71 -40.22 14.93
C ILE A 250 -6.45 -41.28 15.74
N PHE A 251 -7.78 -41.38 15.58
CA PHE A 251 -8.58 -42.42 16.24
C PHE A 251 -8.21 -43.85 15.84
N LEU A 252 -7.59 -44.02 14.66
CA LEU A 252 -7.09 -45.31 14.18
C LEU A 252 -5.75 -45.70 14.83
N ILE A 253 -4.98 -44.72 15.30
CA ILE A 253 -3.60 -44.91 15.80
C ILE A 253 -3.56 -44.94 17.33
N SER A 254 -4.44 -44.21 18.02
CA SER A 254 -4.43 -44.08 19.48
C SER A 254 -5.72 -44.64 20.12
N PRO A 255 -5.67 -45.82 20.78
CA PRO A 255 -6.84 -46.42 21.44
C PRO A 255 -7.35 -45.60 22.64
N LEU A 256 -6.50 -44.78 23.26
CA LEU A 256 -6.86 -43.91 24.38
C LEU A 256 -7.72 -42.72 23.92
N LEU A 257 -7.42 -42.13 22.76
CA LEU A 257 -8.23 -41.07 22.14
C LEU A 257 -9.54 -41.60 21.53
N TYR A 258 -9.58 -42.87 21.13
CA TYR A 258 -10.78 -43.51 20.60
C TYR A 258 -11.91 -43.56 21.64
N GLN A 259 -11.61 -43.77 22.92
CA GLN A 259 -12.59 -43.78 24.01
C GLN A 259 -13.35 -42.44 24.14
N TYR A 260 -12.70 -41.34 23.78
CA TYR A 260 -13.27 -39.99 23.84
C TYR A 260 -13.76 -39.46 22.49
N LYS A 261 -13.81 -40.31 21.45
CA LYS A 261 -14.13 -39.93 20.06
C LYS A 261 -15.39 -39.06 19.95
N ASN A 262 -16.49 -39.48 20.54
CA ASN A 262 -17.77 -38.75 20.43
C ASN A 262 -17.71 -37.39 21.14
N ILE A 263 -17.01 -37.31 22.27
CA ILE A 263 -16.82 -36.05 23.00
C ILE A 263 -15.97 -35.10 22.15
N ILE A 264 -14.88 -35.58 21.54
CA ILE A 264 -13.99 -34.77 20.68
C ILE A 264 -14.73 -34.27 19.44
N ILE A 265 -15.47 -35.13 18.74
CA ILE A 265 -16.24 -34.76 17.55
C ILE A 265 -17.34 -33.74 17.89
N ASN A 266 -18.11 -33.97 18.96
CA ASN A 266 -19.21 -33.09 19.33
C ASN A 266 -18.70 -31.72 19.83
N THR A 267 -17.66 -31.70 20.65
CA THR A 267 -17.06 -30.43 21.13
C THR A 267 -16.42 -29.64 20.00
N SER A 268 -15.75 -30.29 19.06
CA SER A 268 -15.17 -29.62 17.88
C SER A 268 -16.24 -29.16 16.89
N GLY A 269 -17.31 -29.91 16.69
CA GLY A 269 -18.47 -29.50 15.89
C GLY A 269 -19.19 -28.28 16.48
N PHE A 270 -19.41 -28.27 17.80
CA PHE A 270 -19.96 -27.11 18.51
C PHE A 270 -19.00 -25.91 18.44
N GLY A 271 -17.70 -26.14 18.63
CA GLY A 271 -16.66 -25.12 18.49
C GLY A 271 -16.62 -24.49 17.09
N LEU A 272 -16.80 -25.29 16.03
CA LEU A 272 -16.94 -24.79 14.66
C LEU A 272 -18.16 -23.88 14.50
N LEU A 273 -19.34 -24.33 14.92
CA LEU A 273 -20.56 -23.53 14.83
C LEU A 273 -20.39 -22.20 15.56
N LEU A 274 -19.87 -22.23 16.79
CA LEU A 274 -19.60 -21.02 17.57
C LEU A 274 -18.62 -20.09 16.87
N SER A 275 -17.56 -20.62 16.25
CA SER A 275 -16.58 -19.83 15.50
C SER A 275 -17.19 -19.16 14.27
N ILE A 276 -18.09 -19.83 13.56
CA ILE A 276 -18.80 -19.29 12.39
C ILE A 276 -19.73 -18.15 12.82
N PHE A 277 -20.57 -18.36 13.85
CA PHE A 277 -21.44 -17.32 14.37
C PHE A 277 -20.65 -16.10 14.88
N SER A 278 -19.55 -16.35 15.60
CA SER A 278 -18.65 -15.29 16.08
C SER A 278 -18.02 -14.52 14.92
N LEU A 279 -17.64 -15.21 13.84
CA LEU A 279 -17.07 -14.60 12.64
C LEU A 279 -18.09 -13.70 11.92
N ILE A 280 -19.33 -14.18 11.73
CA ILE A 280 -20.43 -13.39 11.14
C ILE A 280 -20.68 -12.13 11.97
N TYR A 281 -20.81 -12.28 13.29
CA TYR A 281 -20.98 -11.14 14.20
C TYR A 281 -19.80 -10.15 14.10
N SER A 282 -18.57 -10.66 14.08
CA SER A 282 -17.35 -9.84 14.02
C SER A 282 -17.25 -9.04 12.71
N ILE A 283 -17.67 -9.64 11.60
CA ILE A 283 -17.76 -8.96 10.30
C ILE A 283 -18.79 -7.84 10.37
N GLY A 284 -20.02 -8.12 10.85
CA GLY A 284 -21.06 -7.10 10.99
C GLY A 284 -20.64 -5.94 11.90
N PHE A 285 -20.01 -6.26 13.03
CA PHE A 285 -19.45 -5.25 13.95
C PHE A 285 -18.36 -4.40 13.29
N LYS A 286 -17.47 -5.02 12.49
CA LYS A 286 -16.45 -4.29 11.72
C LYS A 286 -17.07 -3.36 10.67
N MET A 287 -18.10 -3.82 9.97
CA MET A 287 -18.81 -3.00 8.97
C MET A 287 -19.42 -1.76 9.61
N LYS A 288 -20.18 -1.92 10.70
CA LYS A 288 -20.77 -0.77 11.43
C LYS A 288 -19.70 0.23 11.87
N LYS A 289 -18.61 -0.24 12.47
CA LYS A 289 -17.51 0.66 12.88
C LYS A 289 -16.84 1.37 11.69
N ASN A 290 -16.73 0.70 10.54
CA ASN A 290 -16.18 1.30 9.32
C ASN A 290 -17.08 2.44 8.84
N GLU A 291 -18.40 2.26 8.89
CA GLU A 291 -19.37 3.30 8.55
C GLU A 291 -19.23 4.50 9.48
N ASP A 292 -19.23 4.27 10.79
CA ASP A 292 -19.09 5.32 11.81
C ASP A 292 -17.80 6.13 11.61
N LEU A 293 -16.65 5.45 11.48
CA LEU A 293 -15.36 6.13 11.28
C LEU A 293 -15.31 6.89 9.94
N SER A 294 -15.91 6.32 8.89
CA SER A 294 -15.95 6.94 7.56
C SER A 294 -16.77 8.22 7.56
N LEU A 295 -17.91 8.24 8.26
CA LEU A 295 -18.72 9.45 8.44
C LEU A 295 -17.95 10.52 9.21
N VAL A 296 -17.28 10.15 10.31
CA VAL A 296 -16.46 11.09 11.08
C VAL A 296 -15.36 11.70 10.23
N LYS A 297 -14.58 10.88 9.49
CA LYS A 297 -13.54 11.36 8.58
C LYS A 297 -14.11 12.31 7.53
N LYS A 298 -15.24 11.95 6.91
CA LYS A 298 -15.86 12.74 5.85
C LYS A 298 -16.24 14.14 6.32
N TYR A 299 -16.87 14.25 7.49
CA TYR A 299 -17.32 15.55 8.00
C TYR A 299 -16.20 16.36 8.64
N ALA A 300 -15.35 15.73 9.47
CA ALA A 300 -14.27 16.43 10.13
C ALA A 300 -13.17 16.90 9.17
N LEU A 301 -12.96 16.20 8.05
CA LEU A 301 -11.96 16.52 7.04
C LEU A 301 -12.58 17.03 5.73
N PHE A 302 -13.80 17.58 5.79
CA PHE A 302 -14.57 17.94 4.60
C PHE A 302 -13.81 18.88 3.65
N ASN A 303 -13.27 19.98 4.17
CA ASN A 303 -12.54 20.98 3.38
C ASN A 303 -11.31 20.37 2.70
N PHE A 304 -10.48 19.65 3.46
CA PHE A 304 -9.34 18.91 2.92
C PHE A 304 -9.75 17.94 1.80
N LEU A 305 -10.76 17.10 2.03
CA LEU A 305 -11.23 16.12 1.03
C LEU A 305 -11.80 16.81 -0.21
N TYR A 306 -12.50 17.93 -0.04
CA TYR A 306 -13.02 18.74 -1.13
C TYR A 306 -11.89 19.32 -1.98
N LEU A 307 -10.88 19.93 -1.37
CA LEU A 307 -9.73 20.50 -2.08
C LEU A 307 -8.92 19.43 -2.83
N ILE A 308 -8.71 18.26 -2.22
CA ILE A 308 -8.06 17.12 -2.89
C ILE A 308 -8.86 16.67 -4.11
N ASN A 309 -10.20 16.56 -3.98
CA ASN A 309 -11.05 16.16 -5.10
C ASN A 309 -11.09 17.22 -6.21
N LYS A 310 -11.17 18.50 -5.83
CA LYS A 310 -11.11 19.65 -6.75
C LYS A 310 -9.79 19.61 -7.53
N GLN A 311 -8.67 19.48 -6.83
CA GLN A 311 -7.36 19.41 -7.48
C GLN A 311 -7.26 18.19 -8.39
N TYR A 312 -7.67 17.01 -7.91
CA TYR A 312 -7.57 15.78 -8.70
C TYR A 312 -8.33 15.86 -10.02
N LYS A 313 -9.52 16.49 -10.03
CA LYS A 313 -10.31 16.71 -11.25
C LYS A 313 -9.68 17.72 -12.22
N ASN A 314 -8.87 18.65 -11.70
CA ASN A 314 -8.19 19.67 -12.49
C ASN A 314 -6.82 19.20 -13.04
N ILE A 315 -6.35 17.99 -12.67
CA ILE A 315 -5.07 17.47 -13.18
C ILE A 315 -5.22 17.13 -14.66
N GLU A 316 -4.59 17.93 -15.51
CA GLU A 316 -4.37 17.59 -16.91
C GLU A 316 -3.32 16.46 -17.04
N GLU A 317 -3.46 15.62 -18.07
CA GLU A 317 -2.50 14.55 -18.35
C GLU A 317 -1.09 15.11 -18.64
N PHE A 318 -1.01 16.36 -19.13
CA PHE A 318 0.24 17.05 -19.42
C PHE A 318 0.13 18.58 -19.21
N PRO A 319 0.51 19.12 -18.04
CA PRO A 319 0.44 20.55 -17.75
C PRO A 319 1.25 21.39 -18.76
N SER A 320 0.68 22.47 -19.28
CA SER A 320 1.41 23.41 -20.14
C SER A 320 2.10 24.50 -19.31
N PHE A 321 3.44 24.51 -19.28
CA PHE A 321 4.22 25.51 -18.54
C PHE A 321 4.37 26.85 -19.28
N ASP A 322 3.94 26.92 -20.54
CA ASP A 322 3.97 28.13 -21.36
C ASP A 322 2.79 29.08 -21.07
N ARG A 323 1.79 28.62 -20.30
CA ARG A 323 0.57 29.34 -19.92
C ARG A 323 0.52 29.58 -18.41
N PRO A 324 1.18 30.65 -17.90
CA PRO A 324 1.25 30.92 -16.47
C PRO A 324 -0.11 31.23 -15.83
N ASP A 325 -1.09 31.68 -16.62
CA ASP A 325 -2.47 31.91 -16.21
C ASP A 325 -3.17 30.61 -15.79
N ILE A 326 -3.10 29.58 -16.64
CA ILE A 326 -3.68 28.24 -16.38
C ILE A 326 -2.93 27.57 -15.23
N LEU A 327 -1.60 27.70 -15.23
CA LEU A 327 -0.74 27.14 -14.19
C LEU A 327 -1.09 27.70 -12.81
N PHE A 328 -1.35 29.01 -12.72
CA PHE A 328 -1.79 29.66 -11.50
C PHE A 328 -3.16 29.17 -11.04
N SER A 329 -4.16 29.18 -11.93
CA SER A 329 -5.54 28.83 -11.57
C SER A 329 -5.71 27.36 -11.20
N ASN A 330 -5.06 26.45 -11.93
CA ASN A 330 -5.31 25.01 -11.83
C ASN A 330 -4.39 24.30 -10.83
N TYR A 331 -3.21 24.86 -10.53
CA TYR A 331 -2.23 24.19 -9.68
C TYR A 331 -1.80 25.04 -8.49
N ILE A 332 -1.29 26.25 -8.73
CA ILE A 332 -0.66 27.04 -7.66
C ILE A 332 -1.70 27.50 -6.66
N LYS A 333 -2.80 28.12 -7.11
CA LYS A 333 -3.83 28.64 -6.20
C LYS A 333 -4.40 27.54 -5.30
N VAL A 334 -4.79 26.41 -5.88
CA VAL A 334 -5.32 25.27 -5.12
C VAL A 334 -4.23 24.63 -4.23
N GLY A 335 -2.97 24.64 -4.66
CA GLY A 335 -1.83 24.20 -3.85
C GLY A 335 -1.65 25.03 -2.59
N TYR A 336 -1.77 26.36 -2.68
CA TYR A 336 -1.74 27.25 -1.51
C TYR A 336 -2.97 27.06 -0.60
N GLU A 337 -4.17 26.92 -1.17
CA GLU A 337 -5.39 26.56 -0.42
C GLU A 337 -5.19 25.23 0.37
N LEU A 338 -4.63 24.20 -0.27
CA LEU A 338 -4.33 22.91 0.36
C LEU A 338 -3.25 23.01 1.43
N MET A 339 -2.24 23.85 1.23
CA MET A 339 -1.18 24.05 2.19
C MET A 339 -1.70 24.67 3.48
N GLN A 340 -2.54 25.72 3.37
CA GLN A 340 -3.19 26.35 4.51
C GLN A 340 -4.12 25.39 5.29
N GLU A 341 -4.87 24.56 4.57
CA GLU A 341 -5.74 23.55 5.18
C GLU A 341 -4.91 22.48 5.93
N CYS A 342 -3.82 22.02 5.32
CA CYS A 342 -2.89 21.06 5.92
C CYS A 342 -2.18 21.58 7.18
N THR A 343 -1.92 22.88 7.28
CA THR A 343 -1.28 23.49 8.45
C THR A 343 -2.30 23.79 9.55
N SER A 344 -3.49 24.29 9.17
CA SER A 344 -4.54 24.68 10.12
C SER A 344 -5.24 23.48 10.77
N ASN A 345 -5.42 22.37 10.01
CA ASN A 345 -6.13 21.18 10.47
C ASN A 345 -5.20 19.97 10.72
N ILE A 346 -3.96 20.21 11.15
CA ILE A 346 -2.96 19.17 11.40
C ILE A 346 -3.42 18.14 12.45
N GLU A 347 -4.02 18.58 13.55
CA GLU A 347 -4.46 17.69 14.64
C GLU A 347 -5.58 16.72 14.22
N PRO A 348 -6.71 17.18 13.63
CA PRO A 348 -7.74 16.26 13.17
C PRO A 348 -7.23 15.35 12.05
N LEU A 349 -6.39 15.84 11.13
CA LEU A 349 -5.75 15.01 10.10
C LEU A 349 -4.89 13.91 10.74
N GLU A 350 -4.00 14.27 11.65
CA GLU A 350 -3.10 13.31 12.30
C GLU A 350 -3.85 12.27 13.15
N ASN A 351 -4.92 12.69 13.84
CA ASN A 351 -5.69 11.85 14.74
C ASN A 351 -6.68 10.92 14.03
N LEU A 352 -7.42 11.42 13.04
CA LEU A 352 -8.48 10.66 12.37
C LEU A 352 -7.95 9.77 11.26
N LEU A 353 -6.94 10.23 10.52
CA LEU A 353 -6.31 9.42 9.49
C LEU A 353 -5.55 8.26 10.12
N THR A 354 -5.49 7.14 9.42
CA THR A 354 -4.58 6.03 9.77
C THR A 354 -3.13 6.51 9.69
N SER A 355 -2.18 5.77 10.28
CA SER A 355 -0.75 6.09 10.12
C SER A 355 -0.38 6.29 8.64
N TYR A 356 -0.91 5.42 7.77
CA TYR A 356 -0.67 5.43 6.33
C TYR A 356 -1.18 6.69 5.63
N GLU A 357 -2.48 6.94 5.78
CA GLU A 357 -3.14 8.08 5.14
C GLU A 357 -2.46 9.38 5.60
N TRP A 358 -2.04 9.44 6.87
CA TRP A 358 -1.30 10.57 7.41
C TRP A 358 0.09 10.74 6.78
N ASP A 359 0.83 9.65 6.55
CA ASP A 359 2.14 9.71 5.90
C ASP A 359 2.02 10.20 4.44
N SER A 360 0.95 9.82 3.73
CA SER A 360 0.65 10.37 2.40
C SER A 360 0.32 11.86 2.44
N VAL A 361 -0.41 12.31 3.47
CA VAL A 361 -0.66 13.74 3.68
C VAL A 361 0.64 14.49 4.02
N LYS A 362 1.56 13.92 4.80
CA LYS A 362 2.90 14.50 5.02
C LYS A 362 3.71 14.58 3.72
N SER A 363 3.66 13.57 2.87
CA SER A 363 4.30 13.61 1.55
C SER A 363 3.72 14.74 0.69
N LEU A 364 2.41 14.95 0.75
CA LEU A 364 1.75 16.09 0.12
C LEU A 364 2.23 17.42 0.71
N GLN A 365 2.29 17.56 2.03
CA GLN A 365 2.82 18.75 2.70
C GLN A 365 4.25 19.08 2.25
N ASN A 366 5.13 18.08 2.14
CA ASN A 366 6.50 18.27 1.65
C ASN A 366 6.53 18.74 0.20
N SER A 367 5.69 18.16 -0.68
CA SER A 367 5.61 18.60 -2.08
C SER A 367 5.03 20.02 -2.22
N LEU A 368 4.06 20.39 -1.38
CA LEU A 368 3.49 21.74 -1.32
C LEU A 368 4.50 22.76 -0.81
N TYR A 369 5.29 22.40 0.20
CA TYR A 369 6.39 23.24 0.69
C TYR A 369 7.43 23.46 -0.41
N LYS A 370 7.81 22.40 -1.15
CA LYS A 370 8.73 22.52 -2.28
C LYS A 370 8.15 23.44 -3.36
N LEU A 371 6.89 23.26 -3.75
CA LEU A 371 6.18 24.14 -4.68
C LEU A 371 6.24 25.60 -4.21
N ARG A 372 5.94 25.86 -2.93
CA ARG A 372 6.02 27.20 -2.33
C ARG A 372 7.42 27.78 -2.42
N THR A 373 8.45 27.00 -2.09
CA THR A 373 9.85 27.47 -2.19
C THR A 373 10.27 27.79 -3.62
N THR A 374 9.76 27.03 -4.60
CA THR A 374 10.02 27.29 -6.02
C THR A 374 9.27 28.52 -6.53
N VAL A 375 8.01 28.68 -6.13
CA VAL A 375 7.19 29.86 -6.48
C VAL A 375 7.74 31.12 -5.82
N GLY A 376 8.31 31.03 -4.61
CA GLY A 376 8.97 32.14 -3.93
C GLY A 376 8.02 33.17 -3.30
N ILE A 377 6.74 32.83 -3.11
CA ILE A 377 5.73 33.70 -2.50
C ILE A 377 5.33 33.14 -1.12
N GLU A 378 5.38 33.95 -0.08
CA GLU A 378 4.94 33.56 1.26
C GLU A 378 3.40 33.42 1.35
N GLU A 379 2.91 32.51 2.19
CA GLU A 379 1.47 32.24 2.37
C GLU A 379 0.67 33.50 2.71
N LYS A 380 1.18 34.34 3.63
CA LYS A 380 0.49 35.57 4.06
C LYS A 380 0.39 36.64 2.96
N GLY A 381 1.26 36.58 1.96
CA GLY A 381 1.25 37.49 0.81
C GLY A 381 0.55 36.92 -0.42
N PHE A 382 0.18 35.63 -0.40
CA PHE A 382 -0.40 34.97 -1.57
C PHE A 382 -1.85 35.39 -1.83
N ASP A 383 -2.60 35.73 -0.79
CA ASP A 383 -4.02 36.16 -0.91
C ASP A 383 -4.17 37.45 -1.75
N GLU A 384 -3.11 38.24 -1.91
CA GLU A 384 -3.09 39.46 -2.70
C GLU A 384 -2.85 39.24 -4.20
N PHE A 385 -2.49 38.01 -4.61
CA PHE A 385 -2.22 37.65 -6.00
C PHE A 385 -3.51 37.25 -6.72
N ASN A 386 -3.82 38.01 -7.79
CA ASN A 386 -4.75 37.57 -8.82
C ASN A 386 -3.98 37.01 -10.04
N THR A 387 -4.67 36.42 -11.00
CA THR A 387 -4.06 35.80 -12.19
C THR A 387 -3.13 36.77 -12.92
N GLU A 388 -3.54 38.04 -13.08
CA GLU A 388 -2.74 39.06 -13.78
C GLU A 388 -1.44 39.41 -13.06
N LYS A 389 -1.49 39.62 -11.73
CA LYS A 389 -0.29 39.88 -10.92
C LYS A 389 0.66 38.69 -10.96
N PHE A 390 0.13 37.48 -10.90
CA PHE A 390 0.95 36.27 -10.97
C PHE A 390 1.63 36.11 -12.33
N VAL A 391 0.92 36.35 -13.44
CA VAL A 391 1.51 36.28 -14.78
C VAL A 391 2.68 37.25 -14.93
N LYS A 392 2.51 38.51 -14.47
CA LYS A 392 3.59 39.50 -14.46
C LYS A 392 4.80 39.04 -13.63
N TYR A 393 4.55 38.53 -12.43
CA TYR A 393 5.59 37.98 -11.55
C TYR A 393 6.33 36.80 -12.20
N TYR A 394 5.60 35.89 -12.84
CA TYR A 394 6.15 34.69 -13.47
C TYR A 394 7.10 35.05 -14.63
N HIS A 395 6.69 35.99 -15.49
CA HIS A 395 7.54 36.45 -16.58
C HIS A 395 8.81 37.14 -16.06
N MET A 396 8.69 38.01 -15.04
CA MET A 396 9.85 38.64 -14.40
C MET A 396 10.84 37.59 -13.86
N LYS A 397 10.36 36.57 -13.15
CA LYS A 397 11.19 35.48 -12.63
C LYS A 397 11.82 34.62 -13.71
N LYS A 398 11.10 34.38 -14.80
CA LYS A 398 11.60 33.65 -15.97
C LYS A 398 12.76 34.40 -16.62
N ASP A 399 12.61 35.71 -16.83
CA ASP A 399 13.61 36.55 -17.47
C ASP A 399 14.87 36.69 -16.60
N GLU A 400 14.73 36.87 -15.28
CA GLU A 400 15.85 36.86 -14.31
C GLU A 400 16.65 35.54 -14.34
N SER A 401 15.98 34.41 -14.59
CA SER A 401 16.64 33.11 -14.64
C SER A 401 17.44 32.88 -15.93
N LEU A 402 16.97 33.42 -17.05
CA LEU A 402 17.64 33.36 -18.35
C LEU A 402 18.92 34.22 -18.38
N THR A 403 18.95 35.32 -17.62
CA THR A 403 20.16 36.15 -17.49
C THR A 403 21.33 35.45 -16.78
N ASN A 404 21.09 34.32 -16.08
CA ASN A 404 22.11 33.52 -15.40
C ASN A 404 22.56 32.27 -16.19
N GLY A 405 22.10 32.10 -17.44
CA GLY A 405 22.49 31.02 -18.38
C GLY A 405 21.38 30.63 -19.37
N ASP A 406 21.73 29.95 -20.46
CA ASP A 406 20.82 29.57 -21.57
C ASP A 406 19.71 28.56 -21.17
N TYR A 407 19.79 27.97 -19.98
CA TYR A 407 18.83 26.98 -19.47
C TYR A 407 17.85 27.66 -18.50
N ASN A 408 16.54 27.57 -18.77
CA ASN A 408 15.52 28.13 -17.88
C ASN A 408 15.37 27.27 -16.61
N ILE A 409 16.26 27.49 -15.64
CA ILE A 409 16.32 26.77 -14.36
C ILE A 409 14.99 26.91 -13.61
N PHE A 410 14.37 28.09 -13.65
CA PHE A 410 13.11 28.36 -12.96
C PHE A 410 11.95 27.52 -13.51
N GLN A 411 11.77 27.49 -14.84
CA GLN A 411 10.70 26.70 -15.46
C GLN A 411 10.87 25.20 -15.21
N ASN A 412 12.10 24.69 -15.22
CA ASN A 412 12.39 23.29 -14.89
C ASN A 412 12.11 22.96 -13.41
N MET A 413 12.48 23.84 -12.48
CA MET A 413 12.15 23.67 -11.06
C MET A 413 10.63 23.73 -10.82
N MET A 414 9.93 24.63 -11.51
CA MET A 414 8.46 24.72 -11.49
C MET A 414 7.82 23.44 -12.02
N GLU A 415 8.32 22.91 -13.14
CA GLU A 415 7.84 21.64 -13.69
C GLU A 415 8.05 20.47 -12.73
N SER A 416 9.26 20.33 -12.18
CA SER A 416 9.55 19.30 -11.19
C SER A 416 8.67 19.40 -9.95
N SER A 417 8.52 20.60 -9.36
CA SER A 417 7.74 20.80 -8.14
C SER A 417 6.24 20.58 -8.35
N ILE A 418 5.68 21.03 -9.48
CA ILE A 418 4.28 20.80 -9.83
C ILE A 418 4.02 19.32 -10.10
N ASN A 419 4.92 18.62 -10.81
CA ASN A 419 4.77 17.18 -11.05
C ASN A 419 4.81 16.37 -9.75
N GLU A 420 5.70 16.70 -8.82
CA GLU A 420 5.73 16.07 -7.49
C GLU A 420 4.46 16.34 -6.67
N TYR A 421 3.93 17.56 -6.74
CA TYR A 421 2.64 17.92 -6.15
C TYR A 421 1.46 17.16 -6.78
N ILE A 422 1.43 17.03 -8.11
CA ILE A 422 0.40 16.27 -8.82
C ILE A 422 0.43 14.79 -8.39
N GLU A 423 1.61 14.18 -8.34
CA GLU A 423 1.78 12.79 -7.92
C GLU A 423 1.36 12.57 -6.47
N SER A 424 1.67 13.52 -5.56
CA SER A 424 1.25 13.43 -4.17
C SER A 424 -0.27 13.59 -4.01
N VAL A 425 -0.91 14.49 -4.76
CA VAL A 425 -2.38 14.63 -4.80
C VAL A 425 -3.05 13.36 -5.32
N LYS A 426 -2.56 12.77 -6.43
CA LYS A 426 -3.09 11.50 -6.95
C LYS A 426 -2.98 10.38 -5.90
N ARG A 427 -1.87 10.32 -5.18
CA ARG A 427 -1.66 9.34 -4.10
C ARG A 427 -2.71 9.51 -3.00
N VAL A 428 -2.82 10.72 -2.44
CA VAL A 428 -3.79 11.03 -1.37
C VAL A 428 -5.23 10.78 -1.83
N TYR A 429 -5.59 11.20 -3.04
CA TYR A 429 -6.92 10.95 -3.61
C TYR A 429 -7.22 9.45 -3.67
N ASN A 430 -6.32 8.64 -4.21
CA ASN A 430 -6.54 7.20 -4.36
C ASN A 430 -6.73 6.49 -3.02
N GLU A 431 -6.08 6.97 -1.96
CA GLU A 431 -6.19 6.42 -0.60
C GLU A 431 -7.47 6.85 0.09
N LEU A 432 -7.88 8.11 -0.12
CA LEU A 432 -9.04 8.70 0.55
C LEU A 432 -10.32 8.69 -0.30
N LYS A 433 -10.29 8.14 -1.53
CA LYS A 433 -11.42 8.14 -2.48
C LYS A 433 -12.71 7.57 -1.89
N GLN A 434 -12.61 6.61 -0.97
CA GLN A 434 -13.76 6.02 -0.28
C GLN A 434 -14.53 7.03 0.59
N TYR A 435 -13.84 8.07 1.08
CA TYR A 435 -14.43 9.16 1.86
C TYR A 435 -14.95 10.29 0.97
N ILE A 436 -14.32 10.48 -0.20
CA ILE A 436 -14.69 11.48 -1.20
C ILE A 436 -15.98 11.06 -1.94
N ASN A 437 -16.08 9.80 -2.37
CA ASN A 437 -17.19 9.26 -3.18
C ASN A 437 -18.16 8.37 -2.36
N TYR A 438 -18.40 8.68 -1.09
CA TYR A 438 -19.13 7.81 -0.15
C TYR A 438 -20.49 7.24 -0.66
N LYS A 439 -21.19 7.95 -1.57
CA LYS A 439 -22.44 7.44 -2.19
C LYS A 439 -22.23 6.28 -3.18
N GLU A 440 -21.08 6.18 -3.85
CA GLU A 440 -20.76 5.11 -4.81
C GLU A 440 -20.30 3.83 -4.09
N TYR A 441 -19.57 3.97 -2.97
CA TYR A 441 -19.04 2.84 -2.20
C TYR A 441 -20.14 1.97 -1.54
N LYS A 442 -21.29 2.56 -1.20
CA LYS A 442 -22.47 1.83 -0.67
C LYS A 442 -23.13 0.90 -1.70
N LYS A 443 -22.85 1.06 -3.00
CA LYS A 443 -23.38 0.19 -4.06
C LYS A 443 -22.48 -1.02 -4.37
N SER A 444 -21.23 -1.02 -3.90
CA SER A 444 -20.22 -2.07 -4.20
C SER A 444 -19.96 -3.06 -3.05
N LEU A 445 -20.61 -2.85 -1.90
CA LEU A 445 -20.71 -3.78 -0.78
C LEU A 445 -22.13 -4.34 -0.78
#